data_AF-A0A6C0CL58-F1
#
_entry.id   AF-A0A6C0CL58-F1
#
_cell.length_a   1.000
_cell.length_b   1.000
_cell.length_c   1.000
_cell.angle_alpha   90.00
_cell.angle_beta   90.00
_cell.angle_gamma   90.00
#
_symmetry.space_group_name_H-M   'P 1'
#
loop_
_entity.id
_entity.type
_entity.pdbx_description
1 polymer ?
#
loop_
_entity_poly.entity_id
_entity_poly.type
_entity_poly.pdbx_seq_one_letter_code
_entity_poly.pdbx_strand_id
1 'polypeptide(L)'
;MTNQNQNYLAYSNKVFSSEDLLSDWIVVSGVLLTTSLLFYHMSRVKSLKVDPRLAKTVSVGLIVISTAYLVYALYPYTQRMNHTINMCKHLKTCSQEQTNELIILKNSYLFLGGISVLFQLLIVFLVIYTI
;
A
#
# COMPACT_ATOMS: atom_id res chain seq x y z
N MET A 1 -12.09 6.03 -39.28
CA MET A 1 -12.21 5.02 -38.20
C MET A 1 -10.97 5.10 -37.32
N THR A 2 -10.90 6.04 -36.36
CA THR A 2 -9.66 6.34 -35.61
C THR A 2 -9.92 6.84 -34.17
N ASN A 3 -10.98 6.38 -33.51
CA ASN A 3 -11.32 6.85 -32.13
C ASN A 3 -11.42 5.73 -31.07
N GLN A 4 -11.02 4.49 -31.34
CA GLN A 4 -11.09 3.40 -30.34
C GLN A 4 -9.76 3.09 -29.61
N ASN A 5 -8.61 3.55 -30.12
CA ASN A 5 -7.30 3.20 -29.54
C ASN A 5 -6.88 4.08 -28.36
N GLN A 6 -7.48 5.25 -28.16
CA GLN A 6 -7.10 6.16 -27.06
C GLN A 6 -7.68 5.74 -25.70
N ASN A 7 -8.81 5.03 -25.69
CA ASN A 7 -9.43 4.52 -24.47
C ASN A 7 -8.72 3.28 -23.88
N TYR A 8 -7.84 2.63 -24.63
CA TYR A 8 -7.27 1.34 -24.20
C TYR A 8 -6.03 1.43 -23.30
N LEU A 9 -5.37 2.59 -23.22
CA LEU A 9 -4.12 2.72 -22.44
C LEU A 9 -4.37 3.09 -20.97
N ALA A 10 -5.30 4.02 -20.71
CA ALA A 10 -5.74 4.36 -19.36
C ALA A 10 -6.44 3.18 -18.67
N TYR A 11 -7.24 2.43 -19.44
CA TYR A 11 -7.91 1.19 -19.02
C TYR A 11 -7.13 -0.07 -19.44
N SER A 12 -5.82 0.07 -19.65
CA SER A 12 -4.98 -1.07 -20.05
C SER A 12 -4.91 -2.09 -18.92
N ASN A 13 -4.89 -3.38 -19.27
CA ASN A 13 -4.53 -4.47 -18.36
C ASN A 13 -3.24 -4.20 -17.57
N LYS A 14 -2.31 -3.37 -18.08
CA LYS A 14 -1.10 -2.99 -17.35
C LYS A 14 -1.36 -2.07 -16.15
N VAL A 15 -2.34 -1.17 -16.26
CA VAL A 15 -2.76 -0.27 -15.18
C VAL A 15 -3.54 -1.09 -14.14
N PHE A 16 -4.55 -1.85 -14.57
CA PHE A 16 -5.32 -2.73 -13.70
C PHE A 16 -4.45 -3.77 -12.97
N SER A 17 -3.53 -4.43 -13.67
CA SER A 17 -2.60 -5.38 -13.03
C SER A 17 -1.66 -4.72 -12.01
N SER A 18 -1.32 -3.44 -12.20
CA SER A 18 -0.50 -2.71 -11.23
C SER A 18 -1.33 -2.29 -10.00
N GLU A 19 -2.61 -2.00 -10.18
CA GLU A 19 -3.56 -1.69 -9.11
C GLU A 19 -3.95 -2.94 -8.31
N ASP A 20 -4.28 -4.03 -8.98
CA ASP A 20 -4.59 -5.32 -8.35
C ASP A 20 -3.45 -5.78 -7.46
N LEU A 21 -2.21 -5.69 -7.96
CA LEU A 21 -1.03 -6.07 -7.18
C LEU A 21 -0.86 -5.18 -5.95
N LEU A 22 -1.06 -3.86 -6.08
CA LEU A 22 -0.98 -2.93 -4.94
C LEU A 22 -2.09 -3.21 -3.93
N SER A 23 -3.31 -3.47 -4.41
CA SER A 23 -4.48 -3.80 -3.59
C SER A 23 -4.23 -5.06 -2.76
N ASP A 24 -3.70 -6.12 -3.37
CA ASP A 24 -3.35 -7.36 -2.68
C ASP A 24 -2.32 -7.11 -1.56
N TRP A 25 -1.28 -6.32 -1.82
CA TRP A 25 -0.29 -5.96 -0.80
C TRP A 25 -0.88 -5.13 0.35
N ILE A 26 -1.82 -4.23 0.06
CA ILE A 26 -2.54 -3.45 1.08
C ILE A 26 -3.40 -4.39 1.95
N VAL A 27 -4.11 -5.34 1.34
CA VAL A 27 -4.93 -6.33 2.07
C VAL A 27 -4.05 -7.20 2.99
N VAL A 28 -2.95 -7.74 2.47
CA VAL A 28 -1.99 -8.53 3.27
C VAL A 28 -1.44 -7.71 4.44
N SER A 29 -1.08 -6.45 4.18
CA SER A 29 -0.61 -5.51 5.20
C SER A 29 -1.66 -5.29 6.31
N GLY A 30 -2.93 -5.14 5.93
CA GLY A 30 -4.06 -5.00 6.85
C GLY A 30 -4.31 -6.25 7.70
N VAL A 31 -4.25 -7.44 7.11
CA VAL A 31 -4.38 -8.72 7.83
C VAL A 31 -3.23 -8.90 8.82
N LEU A 32 -1.99 -8.61 8.43
CA LEU A 32 -0.83 -8.68 9.32
C LEU A 32 -0.94 -7.69 10.47
N LEU A 33 -1.36 -6.45 10.21
CA LEU A 33 -1.55 -5.44 11.24
C LEU A 33 -2.61 -5.86 12.26
N THR A 34 -3.79 -6.27 11.80
CA THR A 34 -4.90 -6.70 12.66
C THR A 34 -4.52 -7.93 13.48
N THR A 35 -3.86 -8.92 12.88
CA THR A 35 -3.39 -10.13 13.57
C THR A 35 -2.34 -9.78 14.63
N SER A 36 -1.42 -8.87 14.32
CA SER A 36 -0.37 -8.42 15.26
C SER A 36 -0.94 -7.72 16.48
N LEU A 37 -1.96 -6.87 16.27
CA LEU A 37 -2.68 -6.18 17.33
C LEU A 37 -3.53 -7.14 18.17
N LEU A 38 -4.20 -8.10 17.53
CA LEU A 38 -4.99 -9.12 18.22
C LEU A 38 -4.10 -9.99 19.12
N PHE A 39 -2.97 -10.45 18.60
CA PHE A 39 -1.98 -11.21 19.36
C PHE A 39 -1.43 -10.41 20.54
N TYR A 40 -1.09 -9.14 20.32
CA TYR A 40 -0.66 -8.23 21.37
C TYR A 40 -1.72 -8.08 22.46
N HIS A 41 -2.97 -7.82 22.08
CA HIS A 41 -4.08 -7.70 23.02
C HIS A 41 -4.25 -8.99 23.85
N MET A 42 -4.35 -10.15 23.20
CA MET A 42 -4.51 -11.45 23.87
C MET A 42 -3.37 -11.78 24.84
N SER A 43 -2.13 -11.42 24.49
CA SER A 43 -0.97 -11.58 25.37
C SER A 43 -1.06 -10.70 26.63
N ARG A 44 -1.62 -9.48 26.52
CA ARG A 44 -1.81 -8.57 27.65
C ARG A 44 -2.94 -8.97 28.58
N VAL A 45 -4.06 -9.47 28.05
CA VAL A 45 -5.23 -9.86 28.89
C VAL A 45 -5.03 -11.19 29.63
N LYS A 46 -3.79 -11.72 29.69
CA LYS A 46 -3.42 -13.02 30.28
C LYS A 46 -4.13 -14.23 29.65
N SER A 47 -4.73 -14.08 28.47
CA SER A 47 -5.32 -15.20 27.73
C SER A 47 -4.23 -16.18 27.24
N LEU A 48 -3.02 -15.66 26.98
CA LEU A 48 -1.81 -16.42 26.69
C LEU A 48 -0.76 -16.16 27.78
N LYS A 49 -0.20 -17.21 28.40
CA LYS A 49 0.97 -17.12 29.30
C LYS A 49 2.25 -16.92 28.47
N VAL A 50 2.43 -15.73 27.91
CA VAL A 50 3.63 -15.36 27.16
C VAL A 50 4.28 -14.15 27.85
N ASP A 51 5.61 -14.11 27.86
CA ASP A 51 6.35 -12.94 28.38
C ASP A 51 5.92 -11.66 27.61
N PRO A 52 5.47 -10.61 28.30
CA PRO A 52 5.04 -9.36 27.67
C PRO A 52 6.09 -8.73 26.75
N ARG A 53 7.39 -8.93 27.03
CA ARG A 53 8.50 -8.45 26.20
C ARG A 53 8.60 -9.22 24.89
N LEU A 54 8.42 -10.55 24.94
CA LEU A 54 8.41 -11.38 23.72
C LEU A 54 7.21 -11.05 22.84
N ALA A 55 6.02 -10.89 23.43
CA ALA A 55 4.83 -10.52 22.68
C ALA A 55 4.98 -9.14 22.00
N LYS A 56 5.58 -8.17 22.70
CA LYS A 56 5.93 -6.85 22.16
C LYS A 56 6.87 -6.95 20.95
N THR A 57 7.96 -7.70 21.08
CA THR A 57 8.94 -7.87 19.99
C THR A 57 8.31 -8.51 18.75
N VAL A 58 7.49 -9.55 18.95
CA VAL A 58 6.81 -10.25 17.85
C VAL A 58 5.81 -9.33 17.15
N SER A 59 4.94 -8.64 17.90
CA SER A 59 3.95 -7.73 17.32
C SER A 59 4.60 -6.54 16.60
N VAL A 60 5.62 -5.91 17.18
CA VAL A 60 6.35 -4.83 16.52
C VAL A 60 7.07 -5.34 15.27
N GLY A 61 7.70 -6.51 15.33
CA GLY A 61 8.38 -7.12 14.19
C GLY A 61 7.42 -7.37 13.02
N LEU A 62 6.24 -7.93 13.28
CA LEU A 62 5.22 -8.16 12.26
C LEU A 62 4.71 -6.85 11.64
N ILE A 63 4.51 -5.81 12.46
CA ILE A 63 4.09 -4.49 11.94
C ILE A 63 5.19 -3.88 11.07
N VAL A 64 6.46 -3.94 11.49
CA VAL A 64 7.60 -3.40 10.72
C VAL A 64 7.74 -4.13 9.38
N ILE A 65 7.63 -5.46 9.36
CA ILE A 65 7.66 -6.25 8.12
C ILE A 65 6.49 -5.85 7.21
N SER A 66 5.29 -5.69 7.76
CA SER A 66 4.11 -5.22 7.02
C SER A 66 4.34 -3.83 6.39
N THR A 67 4.90 -2.89 7.16
CA THR A 67 5.26 -1.55 6.66
C THR A 67 6.30 -1.62 5.54
N ALA A 68 7.33 -2.47 5.69
CA ALA A 68 8.36 -2.65 4.67
C ALA A 68 7.78 -3.19 3.36
N TYR A 69 6.87 -4.17 3.42
CA TYR A 69 6.16 -4.67 2.24
C TYR A 69 5.32 -3.60 1.57
N LEU A 70 4.60 -2.77 2.35
CA LEU A 70 3.79 -1.68 1.81
C LEU A 70 4.66 -0.64 1.07
N VAL A 71 5.81 -0.27 1.64
CA VAL A 71 6.78 0.62 0.98
C VAL A 71 7.36 -0.01 -0.28
N TYR A 72 7.72 -1.30 -0.20
CA TYR A 72 8.22 -2.05 -1.36
C TYR A 72 7.17 -2.20 -2.46
N ALA A 73 5.88 -2.21 -2.16
CA ALA A 73 4.80 -2.24 -3.15
C ALA A 73 4.57 -0.86 -3.81
N LEU A 74 4.68 0.23 -3.05
CA LEU A 74 4.49 1.60 -3.53
C LEU A 74 5.58 2.05 -4.53
N TYR A 75 6.83 1.62 -4.32
CA TYR A 75 7.95 1.97 -5.21
C TYR A 75 7.79 1.50 -6.67
N PRO A 76 7.61 0.19 -6.97
CA PRO A 76 7.43 -0.31 -8.32
C PRO A 76 6.07 0.11 -8.90
N TYR A 77 5.05 0.35 -8.08
CA TYR A 77 3.79 0.96 -8.53
C TYR A 77 4.05 2.36 -9.10
N THR A 78 4.80 3.19 -8.40
CA THR A 78 5.14 4.55 -8.84
C THR A 78 5.95 4.53 -10.13
N GLN A 79 6.93 3.64 -10.25
CA GLN A 79 7.71 3.50 -11.48
C GLN A 79 6.85 3.06 -12.66
N ARG A 80 6.01 2.04 -12.50
CA ARG A 80 5.11 1.53 -13.55
C ARG A 80 4.13 2.60 -14.00
N MET A 81 3.51 3.31 -13.05
CA MET A 81 2.53 4.34 -13.36
C MET A 81 3.18 5.57 -14.03
N ASN A 82 4.37 5.99 -13.58
CA ASN A 82 5.13 7.06 -14.24
C ASN A 82 5.53 6.68 -15.68
N HIS A 83 5.91 5.42 -15.92
CA HIS A 83 6.22 4.95 -17.27
C HIS A 83 5.00 5.03 -18.20
N THR A 84 3.83 4.57 -17.73
CA THR A 84 2.56 4.66 -18.49
C THR A 84 2.15 6.11 -18.75
N ILE A 85 2.22 6.99 -17.75
CA ILE A 85 1.91 8.42 -17.89
C ILE A 85 2.85 9.09 -18.90
N ASN A 86 4.14 8.77 -18.85
CA ASN A 86 5.13 9.37 -19.76
C ASN A 86 4.90 8.90 -21.19
N MET A 87 4.57 7.62 -21.40
CA MET A 87 4.19 7.09 -22.71
C MET A 87 2.92 7.74 -23.26
N CYS A 88 1.88 7.95 -22.44
CA CYS A 88 0.67 8.70 -22.84
C CYS A 88 1.01 10.13 -23.29
N LYS A 89 1.89 10.83 -22.56
CA LYS A 89 2.29 12.22 -22.89
C LYS A 89 3.16 12.31 -24.15
N HIS A 90 4.16 11.45 -24.28
CA HIS A 90 5.14 11.54 -25.37
C HIS A 90 4.60 11.07 -26.72
N LEU A 91 3.72 10.07 -26.73
CA LEU A 91 3.17 9.51 -27.97
C LEU A 91 1.87 10.22 -28.41
N LYS A 92 1.40 11.24 -27.67
CA LYS A 92 0.10 11.93 -27.87
C LYS A 92 -1.10 10.98 -28.01
N THR A 93 -0.97 9.75 -27.52
CA THR A 93 -1.98 8.70 -27.70
C THR A 93 -3.18 8.88 -26.76
N CYS A 94 -3.06 9.71 -25.73
CA CYS A 94 -4.08 9.90 -24.70
C CYS A 94 -4.52 11.36 -24.66
N SER A 95 -5.77 11.63 -24.29
CA SER A 95 -6.23 13.00 -24.07
C SER A 95 -5.58 13.61 -22.81
N GLN A 96 -5.56 14.94 -22.75
CA GLN A 96 -5.05 15.67 -21.57
C GLN A 96 -5.84 15.30 -20.30
N GLU A 97 -7.14 15.02 -20.47
CA GLU A 97 -8.06 14.62 -19.40
C GLU A 97 -7.69 13.25 -18.83
N GLN A 98 -7.48 12.23 -19.69
CA GLN A 98 -7.05 10.89 -19.27
C GLN A 98 -5.70 10.89 -18.56
N THR A 99 -4.78 11.75 -19.01
CA THR A 99 -3.47 11.88 -18.37
C THR A 99 -3.60 12.47 -16.96
N ASN A 100 -4.52 13.43 -16.78
CA ASN A 100 -4.81 14.00 -15.46
C ASN A 100 -5.48 12.98 -14.53
N GLU A 101 -6.42 12.18 -15.03
CA GLU A 101 -7.04 11.11 -14.24
C GLU A 101 -6.01 10.11 -13.72
N LEU A 102 -5.07 9.66 -14.57
CA LEU A 102 -3.99 8.75 -14.14
C LEU A 102 -3.07 9.38 -13.09
N ILE A 103 -2.79 10.68 -13.20
CA ILE A 103 -1.97 11.40 -12.21
C ILE A 103 -2.71 11.51 -10.87
N ILE A 104 -3.99 11.86 -10.90
CA ILE A 104 -4.84 11.93 -9.71
C ILE A 104 -4.92 10.56 -9.04
N LEU A 105 -5.17 9.50 -9.81
CA LEU A 105 -5.27 8.13 -9.32
C LEU A 105 -3.97 7.68 -8.63
N LYS A 106 -2.83 7.89 -9.29
CA LYS A 106 -1.50 7.61 -8.71
C LYS A 106 -1.31 8.35 -7.39
N ASN A 107 -1.63 9.63 -7.35
CA ASN A 107 -1.47 10.45 -6.14
C ASN A 107 -2.40 9.98 -5.02
N SER A 108 -3.63 9.58 -5.31
CA SER A 108 -4.57 9.04 -4.32
C SER A 108 -4.04 7.76 -3.68
N TYR A 109 -3.54 6.81 -4.47
CA TYR A 109 -2.96 5.58 -3.92
C TYR A 109 -1.68 5.81 -3.12
N LEU A 110 -0.81 6.72 -3.60
CA LEU A 110 0.39 7.12 -2.86
C LEU A 110 0.04 7.79 -1.53
N PHE A 111 -0.98 8.65 -1.53
CA PHE A 111 -1.47 9.32 -0.33
C PHE A 111 -2.05 8.33 0.68
N LEU A 112 -2.90 7.40 0.22
CA LEU A 112 -3.45 6.33 1.05
C LEU A 112 -2.34 5.46 1.65
N GLY A 113 -1.39 5.00 0.82
CA GLY A 113 -0.24 4.22 1.28
C GLY A 113 0.62 4.99 2.30
N GLY A 114 0.87 6.27 2.07
CA GLY A 114 1.61 7.14 2.99
C GLY A 114 0.91 7.30 4.35
N ILE A 115 -0.41 7.51 4.36
CA ILE A 115 -1.21 7.56 5.58
C ILE A 115 -1.16 6.21 6.32
N SER A 116 -1.29 5.09 5.62
CA SER A 116 -1.20 3.77 6.22
C SER A 116 0.16 3.53 6.89
N VAL A 117 1.26 3.93 6.26
CA VAL A 117 2.60 3.87 6.86
C VAL A 117 2.68 4.74 8.13
N LEU A 118 2.14 5.97 8.10
CA LEU A 118 2.10 6.84 9.29
C LEU A 118 1.34 6.20 10.45
N PHE A 119 0.17 5.62 10.19
CA PHE A 119 -0.60 4.92 11.22
C PHE A 119 0.14 3.71 11.78
N GLN A 120 0.79 2.90 10.93
CA GLN A 120 1.58 1.76 11.38
C GLN A 120 2.75 2.19 12.28
N LEU A 121 3.47 3.26 11.92
CA LEU A 121 4.53 3.83 12.75
C LEU A 121 4.01 4.36 14.09
N LEU A 122 2.85 5.03 14.08
CA LEU A 122 2.20 5.51 15.30
C LEU A 122 1.81 4.35 16.23
N ILE A 123 1.26 3.26 15.68
CA ILE A 123 0.93 2.05 16.44
C ILE A 123 2.20 1.44 17.06
N VAL A 124 3.28 1.31 16.29
CA VAL A 124 4.57 0.81 16.80
C VAL A 124 5.07 1.70 17.94
N PHE A 125 5.03 3.02 17.77
CA PHE A 125 5.41 3.98 18.81
C PHE A 125 4.57 3.79 20.09
N LEU A 126 3.25 3.66 19.96
CA LEU A 126 2.37 3.42 21.10
C LEU A 126 2.67 2.08 21.79
N VAL A 127 2.87 0.99 21.05
CA VAL A 127 3.24 -0.32 21.62
C VAL A 127 4.59 -0.26 22.33
N ILE A 128 5.52 0.56 21.84
CA ILE A 128 6.81 0.78 22.49
C ILE A 128 6.66 1.58 23.80
N TYR A 129 5.88 2.66 23.80
CA TYR A 129 5.78 3.61 24.92
C TYR A 129 4.77 3.23 26.01
N THR A 130 3.73 2.46 25.69
CA THR A 130 2.68 2.07 26.66
C THR A 130 3.17 1.00 27.67
N ILE A 131 4.46 0.64 27.62
CA ILE A 131 5.16 -0.24 28.57
C ILE A 131 6.39 0.48 29.09
#